data_AF-A0A1C3F4R8-F1
#
_entry.id   AF-A0A1C3F4R8-F1
#
_cell.length_a   1.000
_cell.length_b   1.000
_cell.length_c   1.000
_cell.angle_alpha   90.00
_cell.angle_beta   90.00
_cell.angle_gamma   90.00
#
_symmetry.space_group_name_H-M   'P 1'
#
loop_
_entity.id
_entity.type
_entity.pdbx_description
1 polymer ?
#
loop_
_entity_poly.entity_id
_entity_poly.type
_entity_poly.pdbx_seq_one_letter_code
_entity_poly.pdbx_strand_id
1 'polypeptide(L)' 'MECEKADEIRHGDVLEIDTQKGVIRNLTSDSNLGITPLQPFMQEILNCGGIVKYIDNRRGQYDGLECKSIPEI' A
#
# COMPACT_ATOMS: atom_id res chain seq x y z
N MET A 1 -5.66 -1.54 3.03
CA MET A 1 -6.54 -0.55 2.37
C MET A 1 -7.85 -1.24 2.07
N GLU A 2 -8.96 -0.54 2.22
CA GLU A 2 -10.31 -1.10 2.11
C GLU A 2 -11.20 -0.08 1.38
N CYS A 3 -12.13 -0.57 0.54
CA CYS A 3 -13.08 0.24 -0.20
C CYS A 3 -14.43 -0.49 -0.25
N GLU A 4 -15.48 0.13 0.28
CA GLU A 4 -16.83 -0.47 0.33
C GLU A 4 -17.47 -0.60 -1.06
N LYS A 5 -17.02 0.21 -2.03
CA LYS A 5 -17.58 0.29 -3.39
C LYS A 5 -16.70 -0.40 -4.43
N ALA A 6 -15.88 -1.36 -4.01
CA ALA A 6 -14.94 -2.04 -4.90
C ALA A 6 -15.64 -2.77 -6.06
N ASP A 7 -16.91 -3.17 -5.91
CA ASP A 7 -17.71 -3.79 -6.96
C ASP A 7 -17.96 -2.89 -8.18
N GLU A 8 -17.76 -1.57 -8.05
CA GLU A 8 -17.86 -0.62 -9.16
C GLU A 8 -16.60 -0.63 -10.06
N ILE A 9 -15.50 -1.24 -9.61
CA ILE A 9 -14.23 -1.34 -10.35
C ILE A 9 -14.22 -2.61 -11.18
N ARG A 10 -13.87 -2.50 -12.46
CA ARG A 10 -13.79 -3.65 -13.38
C ARG A 10 -12.36 -4.03 -13.69
N HIS A 11 -12.18 -5.28 -14.09
CA HIS A 11 -10.91 -5.75 -14.61
C HIS A 11 -10.50 -4.92 -15.83
N GLY A 12 -9.27 -4.42 -15.83
CA GLY A 12 -8.73 -3.56 -16.89
C GLY A 12 -8.95 -2.06 -16.68
N ASP A 13 -9.67 -1.64 -15.64
CA ASP A 13 -9.80 -0.22 -15.32
C ASP A 13 -8.46 0.38 -14.87
N VAL A 14 -8.24 1.63 -15.26
CA VAL A 14 -7.07 2.41 -14.82
C VAL A 14 -7.49 3.29 -13.67
N LEU A 15 -6.83 3.11 -12.53
CA LEU A 15 -7.17 3.81 -11.29
C LEU A 15 -6.02 4.73 -10.87
N GLU A 16 -6.35 5.95 -10.47
CA GLU A 16 -5.48 6.85 -9.72
C GLU A 16 -5.89 6.84 -8.25
N ILE A 17 -4.94 6.66 -7.33
CA ILE A 17 -5.24 6.50 -5.90
C ILE A 17 -4.52 7.59 -5.11
N ASP A 18 -5.28 8.44 -4.43
CA ASP A 18 -4.78 9.37 -3.42
C ASP A 18 -4.99 8.75 -2.03
N THR A 19 -3.98 8.03 -1.55
CA THR A 19 -4.00 7.36 -0.25
C THR A 19 -4.02 8.32 0.93
N GLN A 20 -3.61 9.58 0.74
CA GLN A 20 -3.61 10.60 1.80
C GLN A 20 -4.99 11.23 1.95
N LYS A 21 -5.66 11.51 0.83
CA LYS A 21 -7.04 12.03 0.84
C LYS A 21 -8.08 10.93 1.04
N GLY A 22 -7.71 9.67 0.82
CA GLY A 22 -8.63 8.54 0.88
C GLY A 22 -9.57 8.50 -0.32
N VAL A 23 -9.05 8.75 -1.53
CA VAL A 23 -9.86 8.80 -2.75
C VAL A 23 -9.23 7.93 -3.84
N ILE A 24 -10.04 7.12 -4.49
CA ILE A 24 -9.71 6.40 -5.73
C ILE A 24 -10.47 7.05 -6.87
N ARG A 25 -9.77 7.41 -7.94
CA ARG A 25 -10.33 7.95 -9.18
C ARG A 25 -10.23 6.88 -10.26
N ASN A 26 -11.36 6.38 -10.71
CA ASN A 26 -11.40 5.50 -11.88
C ASN A 26 -11.34 6.37 -13.13
N LEU A 27 -10.20 6.35 -13.82
CA LEU A 27 -9.95 7.14 -15.02
C LEU A 27 -10.67 6.57 -16.25
N THR A 28 -11.07 5.29 -16.20
CA THR A 28 -11.80 4.63 -17.29
C THR A 28 -13.29 4.96 -17.27
N SER A 29 -13.91 4.99 -16.08
CA SER A 29 -15.34 5.26 -15.92
C SER A 29 -15.67 6.70 -15.46
N ASP A 30 -14.64 7.53 -15.25
CA ASP A 30 -14.76 8.90 -14.73
C ASP A 30 -15.52 8.98 -13.39
N SER A 31 -15.25 8.03 -12.49
CA SER A 31 -15.92 7.94 -11.18
C SER A 31 -14.93 8.07 -10.02
N ASN A 32 -15.43 8.51 -8.86
CA ASN A 32 -14.66 8.68 -7.63
C ASN A 32 -15.20 7.77 -6.53
N LEU A 33 -14.31 7.02 -5.88
CA LEU A 33 -14.62 6.11 -4.79
C LEU A 33 -13.87 6.54 -3.53
N GLY A 34 -14.57 6.52 -2.39
CA GLY A 34 -13.98 6.80 -1.09
C GLY A 34 -13.29 5.58 -0.49
N ILE A 35 -12.17 5.80 0.17
CA ILE A 35 -11.49 4.83 1.02
C ILE A 35 -11.07 5.49 2.33
N THR A 36 -10.77 4.68 3.35
CA THR A 36 -10.16 5.22 4.57
C THR A 36 -8.77 5.77 4.25
N PRO A 37 -8.49 7.06 4.57
CA PRO A 37 -7.16 7.63 4.42
C PRO A 37 -6.11 6.80 5.16
N LEU A 38 -4.96 6.61 4.52
CA LEU A 38 -3.87 5.86 5.11
C LEU A 38 -3.19 6.72 6.19
N GLN A 39 -3.08 6.17 7.39
CA GLN A 39 -2.40 6.82 8.51
C GLN A 39 -0.94 7.17 8.16
N PRO A 40 -0.38 8.29 8.66
CA PRO A 40 0.96 8.76 8.31
C PRO A 40 2.06 7.72 8.53
N PHE A 41 1.98 6.93 9.60
CA PHE A 41 2.99 5.91 9.90
C PHE A 41 3.02 4.78 8.85
N MET A 42 1.88 4.45 8.23
CA MET A 42 1.82 3.45 7.17
C MET A 42 2.47 3.98 5.89
N GLN A 43 2.30 5.27 5.59
CA GLN A 43 3.01 5.92 4.49
C GLN A 43 4.53 5.86 4.69
N GLU A 44 5.01 6.13 5.91
CA GLU A 44 6.44 5.97 6.22
C GLU A 44 6.92 4.52 5.98
N ILE A 45 6.14 3.51 6.38
CA ILE A 45 6.49 2.10 6.14
C ILE A 45 6.63 1.80 4.65
N LEU A 46 5.68 2.27 3.83
CA LEU A 46 5.70 2.09 2.38
C LEU A 46 6.89 2.80 1.74
N ASN A 47 7.17 4.03 2.17
CA ASN A 47 8.31 4.83 1.68
C ASN A 47 9.66 4.19 2.03
N CYS A 48 9.76 3.52 3.18
CA CYS A 48 10.93 2.74 3.55
C CYS A 48 11.07 1.45 2.72
N GLY A 49 10.08 1.06 1.90
CA GLY A 49 10.09 -0.18 1.14
C GLY A 49 9.68 -1.41 1.97
N GLY A 50 8.88 -1.20 3.02
CA GLY A 50 8.32 -2.27 3.84
C GLY A 50 8.66 -2.16 5.33
N ILE A 51 7.95 -2.96 6.12
CA ILE A 51 7.97 -2.85 7.59
C ILE A 51 9.35 -3.18 8.19
N VAL A 52 10.10 -4.12 7.60
CA VAL A 52 11.44 -4.50 8.08
C VAL A 52 12.38 -3.29 8.05
N LYS A 53 12.44 -2.59 6.91
CA LYS A 53 13.28 -1.40 6.72
C LYS A 53 12.83 -0.24 7.61
N TYR A 54 11.52 -0.09 7.80
CA TYR A 54 10.98 0.94 8.69
C TYR A 54 11.43 0.75 10.14
N ILE A 55 11.43 -0.49 10.64
CA ILE A 55 11.87 -0.75 12.02
C ILE A 55 13.40 -0.64 12.13
N ASP A 56 14.16 -1.11 11.14
CA ASP A 56 15.63 -0.95 11.10
C ASP A 56 16.06 0.53 11.21
N ASN A 57 15.46 1.39 10.38
CA ASN A 57 15.69 2.84 10.40
C ASN A 57 15.37 3.49 11.75
N ARG A 58 14.43 2.93 12.53
CA ARG A 58 14.00 3.49 13.83
C ARG A 58 14.71 2.91 15.03
N ARG A 59 15.30 1.71 14.92
CA ARG A 59 15.90 1.00 16.08
C ARG A 59 17.41 0.83 15.99
N GLY A 60 18.06 1.20 14.89
CA GLY A 60 19.52 1.23 14.81
C GLY A 60 20.18 -0.12 15.06
N GLN A 61 19.53 -1.23 14.69
CA GLN A 61 20.08 -2.59 14.56
C GLN A 61 18.95 -3.59 14.22
N TYR A 62 18.80 -3.97 12.95
CA TYR A 62 18.33 -5.31 12.58
C TYR A 62 19.53 -6.11 12.03
N ASP A 63 20.23 -6.78 12.94
CA ASP A 63 21.27 -7.74 12.58
C ASP A 63 20.59 -9.01 12.02
N GLY A 64 20.51 -9.09 10.69
CA GLY A 64 20.26 -10.32 9.95
C GLY A 64 18.89 -10.97 10.11
N LEU A 65 17.94 -10.62 9.23
CA LEU A 65 17.02 -11.64 8.72
C LEU A 65 17.67 -12.21 7.46
N GLU A 66 18.50 -13.24 7.62
CA GLU A 66 18.87 -14.10 6.50
C GLU A 66 17.58 -14.54 5.81
N CYS A 67 17.39 -14.09 4.57
CA CYS A 67 16.49 -14.74 3.65
C CYS A 67 17.10 -16.13 3.42
N LYS A 68 16.80 -17.09 4.29
CA LYS A 68 17.00 -18.49 3.96
C LYS A 68 16.10 -18.72 2.77
N SER A 69 16.72 -18.84 1.60
CA SER A 69 16.11 -19.15 0.33
C SER A 69 14.92 -20.05 0.56
N ILE A 70 13.73 -19.55 0.22
CA ILE A 70 12.52 -20.37 0.15
C ILE A 70 12.89 -21.42 -0.91
N PRO A 71 13.06 -22.71 -0.56
CA PRO A 71 13.36 -23.70 -1.58
C PRO A 71 12.18 -23.70 -2.54
N GLU A 72 12.49 -23.51 -3.82
CA GLU A 72 11.52 -23.61 -4.91
C GLU A 72 10.77 -24.94 -4.76
N ILE A 73 9.44 -24.87 -4.66
CA ILE A 73 8.53 -26.01 -4.80
C ILE A 73 7.87 -25.89 -6.17
#